data_AF-A0A4Z1HRL2-F1
#
_entry.id   AF-A0A4Z1HRL2-F1
#
_cell.length_a   1.000
_cell.length_b   1.000
_cell.length_c   1.000
_cell.angle_alpha   90.00
_cell.angle_beta   90.00
_cell.angle_gamma   90.00
#
_symmetry.space_group_name_H-M   'P 1'
#
loop_
_entity.id
_entity.type
_entity.pdbx_description
1 polymer ?
#
loop_
_entity_poly.entity_id
_entity_poly.type
_entity_poly.pdbx_seq_one_letter_code
_entity_poly.pdbx_strand_id
1 'polypeptide(L)'
;MTSPSTWQKFKHFISPTKQPIRAAAISQTSHPTPKKAAGRPSLNGKREPILITTKDVISKPRRNMLDIITKAAGSNWVFVTMMAIMLVWVIFGFINGTTDTWQIVMQNASSIQVYLTDILLLRQASNASNSLLTTIAELQSRNQTSERLLRQLSSCQWMETHKNPAQKLLKDDKPVETNADNILLTSGGGDISKARYMWNNTCKTVAKGLGSIWTYILYWIGIFFWVGIGPLFQFSDTWQLYVNTATAVALTFTSIFLQNIQQQQEDNLEQCLEYALRVDSEVEWRLREITNDYQPNPIFEIPAPTISWVDRSIDIFADVMGSGVGLLITLIVTIVWIAVGPILEFNDNWWLIIGTFTGLAGFIDGFVLRNVYYRDEKVAEVQFEKIVESDDRLLDLLNIPSPYQTTIKPRNFSTRASAAAGEFCASSSVSVASVGVIIEGFLLLILIQAHNIANAVRGADFQSLLKKRLLLNHYICELSENSNRSSSPYPHNPDERSIDNADFYPIDDNDNDIKISVHQIEDRV
;
A
#
# COMPACT_ATOMS: atom_id res chain seq x y z
N MET A 1 30.37 -1.51 -30.70
CA MET A 1 29.24 -1.54 -29.74
C MET A 1 28.77 -2.99 -29.63
N THR A 2 29.15 -3.68 -28.57
CA THR A 2 28.70 -5.05 -28.30
C THR A 2 27.22 -5.01 -27.92
N SER A 3 26.38 -5.81 -28.59
CA SER A 3 24.97 -5.98 -28.21
C SER A 3 24.90 -6.32 -26.71
N PRO A 4 24.03 -5.69 -25.91
CA PRO A 4 23.85 -6.06 -24.51
C PRO A 4 23.51 -7.55 -24.41
N SER A 5 24.07 -8.23 -23.41
CA SER A 5 23.84 -9.66 -23.21
C SER A 5 22.35 -9.94 -22.98
N THR A 6 21.89 -11.15 -23.28
CA THR A 6 20.49 -11.55 -23.06
C THR A 6 20.06 -11.31 -21.60
N TRP A 7 21.00 -11.47 -20.66
CA TRP A 7 20.82 -11.14 -19.25
C TRP A 7 20.69 -9.62 -19.00
N GLN A 8 21.48 -8.77 -19.67
CA GLN A 8 21.33 -7.32 -19.57
C GLN A 8 20.01 -6.84 -20.19
N LYS A 9 19.57 -7.45 -21.29
CA LYS A 9 18.25 -7.17 -21.90
C LYS A 9 17.12 -7.61 -20.96
N PHE A 10 17.22 -8.78 -20.35
CA PHE A 10 16.28 -9.28 -19.35
C PHE A 10 16.27 -8.42 -18.08
N LYS A 11 17.44 -8.00 -17.59
CA LYS A 11 17.58 -7.09 -16.44
C LYS A 11 17.01 -5.70 -16.73
N HIS A 12 17.23 -5.15 -17.92
CA HIS A 12 16.61 -3.90 -18.37
C HIS A 12 15.09 -4.05 -18.59
N PHE A 13 14.62 -5.23 -18.97
CA PHE A 13 13.21 -5.53 -19.15
C PHE A 13 12.46 -5.67 -17.81
N ILE A 14 13.10 -6.28 -16.80
CA ILE A 14 12.53 -6.48 -15.46
C ILE A 14 12.66 -5.25 -14.56
N SER A 15 13.73 -4.47 -14.72
CA SER A 15 13.94 -3.23 -13.96
C SER A 15 14.49 -2.15 -14.88
N PRO A 16 13.62 -1.39 -15.56
CA PRO A 16 14.03 -0.15 -16.16
C PRO A 16 14.35 0.82 -15.01
N THR A 17 15.63 0.98 -14.68
CA THR A 17 16.07 2.10 -13.82
C THR A 17 15.35 3.37 -14.26
N LYS A 18 14.63 4.04 -13.35
CA LYS A 18 13.88 5.28 -13.63
C LYS A 18 14.74 6.17 -14.52
N GLN A 19 14.34 6.29 -15.78
CA GLN A 19 15.07 7.08 -16.77
C GLN A 19 14.74 8.57 -16.55
N PRO A 20 15.62 9.50 -16.95
CA PRO A 20 15.25 10.90 -16.95
C PRO A 20 14.02 11.09 -17.83
N ILE A 21 13.05 11.85 -17.34
CA ILE A 21 11.82 12.16 -18.07
C ILE A 21 12.14 13.32 -19.00
N ARG A 22 11.99 13.09 -20.30
CA ARG A 22 12.22 14.09 -21.34
C ARG A 22 10.92 14.33 -22.08
N ALA A 23 10.38 15.53 -21.95
CA ALA A 23 9.17 15.93 -22.66
C ALA A 23 9.34 17.32 -23.26
N ALA A 24 8.74 17.53 -24.42
CA ALA A 24 8.59 18.85 -25.02
C ALA A 24 7.11 19.06 -25.27
N ALA A 25 6.61 20.23 -24.91
CA ALA A 25 5.23 20.56 -25.21
C ALA A 25 5.02 20.68 -26.72
N ILE A 26 3.87 20.20 -27.21
CA ILE A 26 3.49 20.36 -28.62
C ILE A 26 3.42 21.85 -28.94
N SER A 27 4.26 22.28 -29.90
CA SER A 27 4.38 23.67 -30.32
C SER A 27 3.18 24.09 -31.14
N GLN A 28 2.54 25.18 -30.72
CA GLN A 28 1.42 25.76 -31.46
C GLN A 28 1.98 26.51 -32.67
N THR A 29 1.85 25.94 -33.87
CA THR A 29 2.26 26.62 -35.12
C THR A 29 1.08 27.35 -35.72
N SER A 30 1.28 28.58 -36.18
CA SER A 30 0.22 29.40 -36.80
C SER A 30 -0.12 28.98 -38.23
N HIS A 31 0.55 27.97 -38.80
CA HIS A 31 0.19 27.49 -40.12
C HIS A 31 -0.97 26.50 -40.03
N PRO A 32 -2.18 26.86 -40.51
CA PRO A 32 -3.15 25.82 -40.82
C PRO A 32 -2.46 24.93 -41.85
N THR A 33 -2.38 23.63 -41.58
CA THR A 33 -2.22 22.68 -42.68
C THR A 33 -3.33 23.04 -43.67
N PRO A 34 -3.01 23.42 -44.92
CA PRO A 34 -4.05 23.70 -45.88
C PRO A 34 -4.82 22.40 -46.05
N LYS A 35 -6.05 22.35 -45.51
CA LYS A 35 -7.02 21.33 -45.91
C LYS A 35 -7.08 21.44 -47.44
N LYS A 36 -6.58 20.40 -48.11
CA LYS A 36 -6.53 20.32 -49.57
C LYS A 36 -7.88 20.76 -50.17
N ALA A 37 -7.79 21.82 -50.97
CA ALA A 37 -8.59 22.17 -52.15
C ALA A 37 -10.05 21.67 -52.23
N ALA A 38 -11.01 22.61 -52.13
CA ALA A 38 -11.96 22.91 -53.21
C ALA A 38 -12.85 24.11 -52.87
N GLY A 39 -12.63 25.23 -53.59
CA GLY A 39 -13.58 26.30 -53.92
C GLY A 39 -14.61 26.79 -52.89
N ARG A 40 -14.30 27.91 -52.21
CA ARG A 40 -15.14 29.13 -52.11
C ARG A 40 -14.44 30.21 -51.29
N PRO A 41 -14.42 31.48 -51.72
CA PRO A 41 -13.94 32.57 -50.88
C PRO A 41 -15.03 32.93 -49.86
N SER A 42 -14.76 32.69 -48.58
CA SER A 42 -15.60 33.19 -47.49
C SER A 42 -15.13 34.61 -47.11
N LEU A 43 -15.90 35.61 -47.54
CA LEU A 43 -15.89 36.95 -46.98
C LEU A 43 -16.59 36.89 -45.61
N ASN A 44 -15.82 36.81 -44.53
CA ASN A 44 -16.05 37.53 -43.27
C ASN A 44 -15.03 37.08 -42.23
N GLY A 45 -14.10 37.99 -41.90
CA GLY A 45 -13.07 37.80 -40.89
C GLY A 45 -13.63 37.80 -39.47
N LYS A 46 -14.26 36.70 -39.06
CA LYS A 46 -14.26 36.28 -37.66
C LYS A 46 -13.31 35.09 -37.57
N ARG A 47 -12.12 35.31 -36.98
CA ARG A 47 -11.27 34.23 -36.51
C ARG A 47 -12.08 33.48 -35.44
N GLU A 48 -12.64 32.33 -35.79
CA GLU A 48 -13.19 31.43 -34.78
C GLU A 48 -12.03 31.02 -33.86
N PRO A 49 -12.22 31.00 -32.53
CA PRO A 49 -11.19 30.52 -31.62
C PRO A 49 -10.86 29.08 -32.01
N ILE A 50 -9.57 28.81 -32.25
CA ILE A 50 -9.09 27.46 -32.51
C ILE A 50 -9.39 26.66 -31.24
N LEU A 51 -10.35 25.73 -31.31
CA LEU A 51 -10.63 24.84 -30.20
C LEU A 51 -9.49 23.83 -30.10
N ILE A 52 -8.43 24.19 -29.37
CA ILE A 52 -7.30 23.30 -29.11
C ILE A 52 -7.84 22.07 -28.37
N THR A 53 -7.84 20.92 -29.06
CA THR A 53 -8.33 19.68 -28.48
C THR A 53 -7.23 19.04 -27.63
N THR A 54 -7.60 18.26 -26.62
CA THR A 54 -6.61 17.59 -25.73
C THR A 54 -5.64 16.68 -26.49
N LYS A 55 -6.04 16.17 -27.67
CA LYS A 55 -5.18 15.37 -28.54
C LYS A 55 -4.06 16.18 -29.22
N ASP A 56 -4.21 17.50 -29.32
CA ASP A 56 -3.25 18.39 -29.97
C ASP A 56 -2.18 18.93 -28.99
N VAL A 57 -2.26 18.54 -27.71
CA VAL A 57 -1.47 19.15 -26.63
C VAL A 57 -0.63 18.11 -25.86
N ILE A 58 -1.06 16.85 -25.83
CA ILE A 58 -0.57 15.81 -24.93
C ILE A 58 0.30 14.78 -25.69
N SER A 59 1.52 14.52 -25.23
CA SER A 59 2.42 13.49 -25.81
C SER A 59 2.22 12.07 -25.24
N LYS A 60 1.22 11.86 -24.38
CA LYS A 60 1.01 10.59 -23.64
C LYS A 60 0.88 9.37 -24.56
N PRO A 61 1.57 8.26 -24.25
CA PRO A 61 1.43 7.01 -24.99
C PRO A 61 0.03 6.39 -24.83
N ARG A 62 -0.35 5.52 -25.78
CA ARG A 62 -1.64 4.81 -25.77
C ARG A 62 -1.73 3.89 -24.55
N ARG A 63 -2.84 3.98 -23.80
CA ARG A 63 -3.12 3.14 -22.62
C ARG A 63 -3.14 1.66 -23.01
N ASN A 64 -2.41 0.83 -22.27
CA ASN A 64 -2.38 -0.62 -22.44
C ASN A 64 -3.61 -1.28 -21.80
N MET A 65 -3.92 -2.54 -22.14
CA MET A 65 -5.06 -3.26 -21.55
C MET A 65 -4.99 -3.33 -20.01
N LEU A 66 -3.78 -3.50 -19.47
CA LEU A 66 -3.57 -3.52 -18.02
C LEU A 66 -3.91 -2.18 -17.37
N ASP A 67 -3.67 -1.05 -18.05
CA ASP A 67 -4.01 0.27 -17.51
C ASP A 67 -5.54 0.48 -17.48
N ILE A 68 -6.25 -0.11 -18.44
CA ILE A 68 -7.72 -0.12 -18.45
C ILE A 68 -8.24 -0.93 -17.25
N ILE A 69 -7.63 -2.09 -16.96
CA ILE A 69 -8.00 -2.93 -15.82
C ILE A 69 -7.72 -2.19 -14.50
N THR A 70 -6.54 -1.59 -14.34
CA THR A 70 -6.20 -0.78 -13.16
C THR A 70 -7.20 0.36 -12.94
N LYS A 71 -7.52 1.10 -14.01
CA LYS A 71 -8.51 2.18 -13.93
C LYS A 71 -9.92 1.68 -13.61
N ALA A 72 -10.29 0.52 -14.15
CA ALA A 72 -11.58 -0.10 -13.85
C ALA A 72 -11.66 -0.54 -12.38
N ALA A 73 -10.58 -1.09 -11.83
CA ALA A 73 -10.52 -1.54 -10.43
C ALA A 73 -10.73 -0.39 -9.43
N GLY A 74 -10.18 0.81 -9.71
CA GLY A 74 -10.42 2.00 -8.90
C GLY A 74 -11.76 2.71 -9.13
N SER A 75 -12.61 2.21 -10.03
CA SER A 75 -13.88 2.89 -10.35
C SER A 75 -14.89 2.81 -9.19
N ASN A 76 -15.75 3.84 -9.09
CA ASN A 76 -16.84 3.86 -8.10
C ASN A 76 -17.77 2.63 -8.23
N TRP A 77 -17.94 2.10 -9.46
CA TRP A 77 -18.79 0.93 -9.68
C TRP A 77 -18.18 -0.34 -9.09
N VAL A 78 -16.89 -0.57 -9.31
CA VAL A 78 -16.18 -1.72 -8.71
C VAL A 78 -16.17 -1.61 -7.18
N PHE A 79 -15.95 -0.41 -6.63
CA PHE A 79 -16.05 -0.18 -5.19
C PHE A 79 -17.42 -0.60 -4.63
N VAL A 80 -18.52 -0.11 -5.22
CA VAL A 80 -19.89 -0.42 -4.77
C VAL A 80 -20.18 -1.92 -4.92
N THR A 81 -19.75 -2.55 -6.02
CA THR A 81 -19.92 -3.99 -6.23
C THR A 81 -19.15 -4.80 -5.19
N MET A 82 -17.89 -4.47 -4.91
CA MET A 82 -17.10 -5.14 -3.87
C MET A 82 -17.72 -4.96 -2.48
N MET A 83 -18.27 -3.78 -2.18
CA MET A 83 -19.02 -3.55 -0.94
C MET A 83 -20.31 -4.36 -0.85
N ALA A 84 -21.04 -4.50 -1.96
CA ALA A 84 -22.22 -5.35 -1.99
C ALA A 84 -21.84 -6.82 -1.78
N ILE A 85 -20.78 -7.32 -2.41
CA ILE A 85 -20.28 -8.69 -2.23
C ILE A 85 -19.89 -8.91 -0.76
N MET A 86 -19.10 -8.01 -0.18
CA MET A 86 -18.68 -8.10 1.22
C MET A 86 -19.88 -8.08 2.17
N LEU A 87 -20.86 -7.21 1.93
CA LEU A 87 -22.07 -7.10 2.75
C LEU A 87 -22.95 -8.35 2.64
N VAL A 88 -23.15 -8.89 1.44
CA VAL A 88 -23.87 -10.15 1.22
C VAL A 88 -23.16 -11.29 1.98
N TRP A 89 -21.84 -11.33 1.92
CA TRP A 89 -21.05 -12.32 2.65
C TRP A 89 -21.23 -12.19 4.16
N VAL A 90 -21.10 -10.99 4.72
CA VAL A 90 -21.30 -10.77 6.17
C VAL A 90 -22.72 -11.18 6.60
N ILE A 91 -23.75 -10.81 5.84
CA ILE A 91 -25.15 -11.18 6.12
C ILE A 91 -25.35 -12.69 6.09
N PHE A 92 -24.82 -13.37 5.07
CA PHE A 92 -24.92 -14.83 4.98
C PHE A 92 -24.24 -15.54 6.16
N GLY A 93 -23.10 -15.01 6.62
CA GLY A 93 -22.42 -15.52 7.82
C GLY A 93 -23.26 -15.41 9.09
N PHE A 94 -24.00 -14.32 9.24
CA PHE A 94 -24.93 -14.16 10.38
C PHE A 94 -26.15 -15.08 10.29
N ILE A 95 -26.69 -15.31 9.08
CA ILE A 95 -27.90 -16.14 8.89
C ILE A 95 -27.59 -17.62 9.08
N ASN A 96 -26.52 -18.13 8.47
CA ASN A 96 -26.22 -19.56 8.43
C ASN A 96 -25.41 -20.06 9.65
N GLY A 97 -25.05 -19.14 10.56
CA GLY A 97 -24.08 -19.39 11.62
C GLY A 97 -22.66 -19.29 11.10
N THR A 98 -21.78 -18.60 11.84
CA THR A 98 -20.38 -18.39 11.49
C THR A 98 -19.57 -19.66 11.70
N THR A 99 -19.71 -20.64 10.81
CA THR A 99 -18.89 -21.86 10.83
C THR A 99 -17.41 -21.52 10.66
N ASP A 100 -16.53 -22.40 11.13
CA ASP A 100 -15.09 -22.17 11.02
C ASP A 100 -14.66 -22.09 9.54
N THR A 101 -15.13 -23.02 8.70
CA THR A 101 -14.90 -22.99 7.25
C THR A 101 -15.39 -21.67 6.61
N TRP A 102 -16.55 -21.13 7.03
CA TRP A 102 -17.05 -19.86 6.49
C TRP A 102 -16.08 -18.70 6.76
N GLN A 103 -15.60 -18.61 7.99
CA GLN A 103 -14.67 -17.57 8.41
C GLN A 103 -13.28 -17.75 7.77
N ILE A 104 -12.79 -18.99 7.68
CA ILE A 104 -11.52 -19.32 7.00
C ILE A 104 -11.57 -18.89 5.54
N VAL A 105 -12.62 -19.28 4.80
CA VAL A 105 -12.76 -18.90 3.39
C VAL A 105 -12.81 -17.38 3.24
N MET A 106 -13.57 -16.69 4.09
CA MET A 106 -13.68 -15.25 4.08
C MET A 106 -12.32 -14.57 4.30
N GLN A 107 -11.57 -14.97 5.33
CA GLN A 107 -10.28 -14.39 5.67
C GLN A 107 -9.27 -14.58 4.53
N ASN A 108 -9.19 -15.80 4.00
CA ASN A 108 -8.24 -16.12 2.94
C ASN A 108 -8.62 -15.40 1.62
N ALA A 109 -9.91 -15.34 1.28
CA ALA A 109 -10.39 -14.57 0.13
C ALA A 109 -10.08 -13.07 0.26
N SER A 110 -10.24 -12.51 1.47
CA SER A 110 -9.86 -11.13 1.78
C SER A 110 -8.37 -10.89 1.56
N SER A 111 -7.50 -11.80 2.03
CA SER A 111 -6.05 -11.68 1.84
C SER A 111 -5.64 -11.73 0.36
N ILE A 112 -6.29 -12.58 -0.44
CA ILE A 112 -6.07 -12.66 -1.90
C ILE A 112 -6.51 -11.34 -2.56
N GLN A 113 -7.66 -10.79 -2.16
CA GLN A 113 -8.13 -9.51 -2.67
C GLN A 113 -7.16 -8.37 -2.36
N VAL A 114 -6.72 -8.24 -1.11
CA VAL A 114 -5.80 -7.18 -0.69
C VAL A 114 -4.50 -7.27 -1.48
N TYR A 115 -3.93 -8.47 -1.62
CA TYR A 115 -2.75 -8.72 -2.43
C TYR A 115 -2.92 -8.29 -3.91
N LEU A 116 -4.05 -8.64 -4.53
CA LEU A 116 -4.35 -8.23 -5.90
C LEU A 116 -4.52 -6.71 -6.02
N THR A 117 -5.19 -6.08 -5.05
CA THR A 117 -5.37 -4.63 -5.03
C THR A 117 -4.05 -3.91 -4.81
N ASP A 118 -3.15 -4.41 -3.97
CA ASP A 118 -1.83 -3.80 -3.75
C ASP A 118 -0.98 -3.81 -5.03
N ILE A 119 -1.00 -4.91 -5.79
CA ILE A 119 -0.37 -4.98 -7.13
C ILE A 119 -0.95 -3.90 -8.07
N LEU A 120 -2.27 -3.77 -8.11
CA LEU A 120 -2.93 -2.79 -8.97
C LEU A 120 -2.66 -1.35 -8.52
N LEU A 121 -2.60 -1.11 -7.21
CA LEU A 121 -2.22 0.18 -6.62
C LEU A 121 -0.77 0.53 -6.97
N LEU A 122 0.15 -0.41 -6.93
CA LEU A 122 1.54 -0.17 -7.28
C LEU A 122 1.71 0.19 -8.76
N ARG A 123 0.94 -0.49 -9.62
CA ARG A 123 0.82 -0.14 -11.03
C ARG A 123 0.24 1.25 -11.23
N GLN A 124 -0.82 1.57 -10.49
CA GLN A 124 -1.48 2.86 -10.52
C GLN A 124 -0.51 3.98 -10.11
N ALA A 125 0.20 3.81 -9.00
CA ALA A 125 1.24 4.72 -8.49
C ALA A 125 2.27 5.07 -9.56
N SER A 126 2.85 4.04 -10.17
CA SER A 126 3.91 4.17 -11.16
C SER A 126 3.40 4.88 -12.42
N ASN A 127 2.22 4.51 -12.91
CA ASN A 127 1.60 5.15 -14.07
C ASN A 127 1.25 6.63 -13.80
N ALA A 128 0.66 6.91 -12.63
CA ALA A 128 0.26 8.26 -12.23
C ALA A 128 1.47 9.18 -12.07
N SER A 129 2.51 8.71 -11.38
CA SER A 129 3.78 9.42 -11.18
C SER A 129 4.46 9.79 -12.50
N ASN A 130 4.61 8.81 -13.42
CA ASN A 130 5.20 9.05 -14.73
C ASN A 130 4.36 10.04 -15.58
N SER A 131 3.03 9.89 -15.57
CA SER A 131 2.12 10.80 -16.27
C SER A 131 2.20 12.23 -15.72
N LEU A 132 2.24 12.37 -14.39
CA LEU A 132 2.33 13.66 -13.71
C LEU A 132 3.63 14.38 -14.06
N LEU A 133 4.77 13.70 -13.91
CA LEU A 133 6.08 14.29 -14.21
C LEU A 133 6.24 14.62 -15.70
N THR A 134 5.68 13.80 -16.60
CA THR A 134 5.65 14.14 -18.05
C THR A 134 4.87 15.42 -18.30
N THR A 135 3.70 15.57 -17.66
CA THR A 135 2.86 16.77 -17.81
C THR A 135 3.56 18.01 -17.24
N ILE A 136 4.21 17.88 -16.09
CA ILE A 136 5.04 18.94 -15.48
C ILE A 136 6.18 19.34 -16.43
N ALA A 137 6.87 18.39 -17.05
CA ALA A 137 7.92 18.69 -18.02
C ALA A 137 7.38 19.41 -19.27
N GLU A 138 6.18 19.07 -19.75
CA GLU A 138 5.51 19.81 -20.83
C GLU A 138 5.18 21.25 -20.40
N LEU A 139 4.65 21.47 -19.20
CA LEU A 139 4.39 22.82 -18.66
C LEU A 139 5.68 23.65 -18.57
N GLN A 140 6.77 23.07 -18.03
CA GLN A 140 8.05 23.76 -17.94
C GLN A 140 8.67 24.05 -19.31
N SER A 141 8.53 23.14 -20.27
CA SER A 141 8.93 23.33 -21.67
C SER A 141 8.19 24.54 -22.30
N ARG A 142 6.89 24.69 -22.04
CA ARG A 142 6.13 25.88 -22.48
C ARG A 142 6.56 27.13 -21.75
N ASN A 143 6.75 27.08 -20.43
CA ASN A 143 7.17 28.24 -19.65
C ASN A 143 8.49 28.83 -20.13
N GLN A 144 9.48 27.99 -20.46
CA GLN A 144 10.74 28.45 -21.05
C GLN A 144 10.51 29.18 -22.39
N THR A 145 9.56 28.71 -23.19
CA THR A 145 9.19 29.37 -24.44
C THR A 145 8.46 30.68 -24.18
N SER A 146 7.46 30.68 -23.29
CA SER A 146 6.72 31.88 -22.90
C SER A 146 7.64 32.97 -22.36
N GLU A 147 8.60 32.61 -21.50
CA GLU A 147 9.62 33.54 -20.98
C GLU A 147 10.44 34.15 -22.12
N ARG A 148 10.94 33.30 -23.03
CA ARG A 148 11.73 33.73 -24.18
C ARG A 148 10.95 34.69 -25.09
N LEU A 149 9.68 34.40 -25.35
CA LEU A 149 8.81 35.23 -26.18
C LEU A 149 8.46 36.56 -25.49
N LEU A 150 8.13 36.53 -24.20
CA LEU A 150 7.86 37.75 -23.42
C LEU A 150 9.05 38.70 -23.41
N ARG A 151 10.28 38.17 -23.25
CA ARG A 151 11.51 38.98 -23.27
C ARG A 151 11.78 39.67 -24.61
N GLN A 152 11.17 39.23 -25.72
CA GLN A 152 11.28 39.90 -27.01
C GLN A 152 10.37 41.13 -27.12
N LEU A 153 9.34 41.24 -26.28
CA LEU A 153 8.42 42.37 -26.28
C LEU A 153 9.05 43.56 -25.54
N SER A 154 9.09 44.73 -26.18
CA SER A 154 9.67 45.94 -25.58
C SER A 154 8.97 46.33 -24.28
N SER A 155 7.64 46.18 -24.23
CA SER A 155 6.79 46.47 -23.07
C SER A 155 7.07 45.61 -21.84
N CYS A 156 7.78 44.50 -22.00
CA CYS A 156 8.14 43.57 -20.92
C CYS A 156 9.61 43.72 -20.50
N GLN A 157 10.32 44.74 -20.99
CA GLN A 157 11.65 45.08 -20.49
C GLN A 157 11.54 45.59 -19.05
N TRP A 158 12.36 45.03 -18.16
CA TRP A 158 12.26 45.23 -16.70
C TRP A 158 12.11 46.70 -16.27
N MET A 159 12.83 47.62 -16.93
CA MET A 159 12.76 49.07 -16.67
C MET A 159 11.42 49.71 -17.06
N GLU A 160 10.73 49.20 -18.08
CA GLU A 160 9.42 49.71 -18.50
C GLU A 160 8.30 49.14 -17.62
N THR A 161 8.41 47.86 -17.22
CA THR A 161 7.35 47.19 -16.45
C THR A 161 7.18 47.76 -15.04
N HIS A 162 8.28 48.05 -14.33
CA HIS A 162 8.27 48.57 -12.96
C HIS A 162 8.04 50.08 -12.85
N LYS A 163 7.85 50.77 -13.99
CA LYS A 163 7.52 52.20 -14.01
C LYS A 163 6.08 52.48 -13.54
N ASN A 164 5.19 51.51 -13.74
CA ASN A 164 3.78 51.59 -13.37
C ASN A 164 3.51 50.75 -12.10
N PRO A 165 2.50 51.11 -11.29
CA PRO A 165 2.09 50.27 -10.15
C PRO A 165 1.56 48.92 -10.64
N ALA A 166 1.72 47.88 -9.82
CA ALA A 166 1.32 46.50 -10.14
C ALA A 166 -0.11 46.41 -10.69
N GLN A 167 -0.27 45.73 -11.81
CA GLN A 167 -1.52 45.68 -12.55
C GLN A 167 -2.47 44.63 -11.97
N LYS A 168 -3.60 45.07 -11.39
CA LYS A 168 -4.68 44.15 -10.99
C LYS A 168 -5.54 43.80 -12.19
N LEU A 169 -5.52 42.54 -12.60
CA LEU A 169 -6.37 42.05 -13.68
C LEU A 169 -7.77 41.74 -13.15
N LEU A 170 -8.74 42.57 -13.53
CA LEU A 170 -10.16 42.41 -13.23
C LEU A 170 -10.90 42.00 -14.49
N LYS A 171 -11.80 41.02 -14.38
CA LYS A 171 -12.78 40.65 -15.42
C LYS A 171 -14.17 40.68 -14.78
N ASP A 172 -15.06 41.48 -15.34
CA ASP A 172 -16.42 41.71 -14.81
C ASP A 172 -16.40 42.20 -13.34
N ASP A 173 -15.55 43.19 -13.03
CA ASP A 173 -15.30 43.77 -11.70
C ASP A 173 -14.84 42.79 -10.59
N LYS A 174 -14.45 41.57 -10.97
CA LYS A 174 -13.86 40.57 -10.06
C LYS A 174 -12.42 40.23 -10.48
N PRO A 175 -11.53 39.89 -9.53
CA PRO A 175 -10.19 39.42 -9.88
C PRO A 175 -10.30 38.15 -10.73
N VAL A 176 -9.50 38.08 -11.80
CA VAL A 176 -9.54 36.98 -12.79
C VAL A 176 -9.35 35.61 -12.12
N GLU A 177 -8.60 35.57 -11.03
CA GLU A 177 -8.33 34.39 -10.19
C GLU A 177 -9.61 33.76 -9.60
N THR A 178 -10.61 34.56 -9.20
CA THR A 178 -11.87 34.03 -8.63
C THR A 178 -12.69 33.24 -9.65
N ASN A 179 -12.51 33.52 -10.94
CA ASN A 179 -13.14 32.73 -11.99
C ASN A 179 -12.41 31.40 -12.20
N ALA A 180 -11.09 31.33 -11.96
CA ALA A 180 -10.31 30.11 -12.13
C ALA A 180 -10.74 29.00 -11.17
N ASP A 181 -11.00 29.31 -9.89
CA ASP A 181 -11.52 28.35 -8.91
C ASP A 181 -12.86 27.75 -9.36
N ASN A 182 -13.76 28.61 -9.85
CA ASN A 182 -15.06 28.20 -10.36
C ASN A 182 -14.94 27.38 -11.65
N ILE A 183 -13.98 27.70 -12.52
CA ILE A 183 -13.72 26.97 -13.77
C ILE A 183 -13.08 25.61 -13.48
N LEU A 184 -12.14 25.50 -12.55
CA LEU A 184 -11.56 24.21 -12.15
C LEU A 184 -12.62 23.28 -11.54
N LEU A 185 -13.57 23.85 -10.77
CA LEU A 185 -14.72 23.11 -10.23
C LEU A 185 -15.75 22.70 -11.30
N THR A 186 -15.83 23.40 -12.44
CA THR A 186 -16.83 23.18 -13.51
C THR A 186 -16.26 22.57 -14.81
N SER A 187 -14.93 22.50 -14.97
CA SER A 187 -14.23 21.93 -16.13
C SER A 187 -14.57 20.46 -16.36
N GLY A 188 -15.16 19.78 -15.36
CA GLY A 188 -15.91 18.53 -15.52
C GLY A 188 -17.25 18.78 -16.18
N GLY A 189 -17.23 19.02 -17.50
CA GLY A 189 -18.35 19.46 -18.35
C GLY A 189 -19.67 18.68 -18.27
N GLY A 190 -20.35 18.78 -17.15
CA GLY A 190 -21.72 18.34 -16.94
C GLY A 190 -22.18 18.72 -15.54
N ASP A 191 -23.46 18.99 -15.36
CA ASP A 191 -24.07 19.12 -14.04
C ASP A 191 -23.62 17.95 -13.16
N ILE A 192 -22.75 18.21 -12.18
CA ILE A 192 -22.35 17.20 -11.21
C ILE A 192 -23.65 16.75 -10.55
N SER A 193 -24.06 15.51 -10.83
CA SER A 193 -25.28 14.98 -10.25
C SER A 193 -25.19 15.13 -8.73
N LYS A 194 -26.30 15.52 -8.08
CA LYS A 194 -26.35 15.66 -6.62
C LYS A 194 -25.79 14.41 -5.93
N ALA A 195 -26.05 13.23 -6.52
CA ALA A 195 -25.49 11.95 -6.09
C ALA A 195 -23.95 11.92 -6.10
N ARG A 196 -23.29 12.39 -7.16
CA ARG A 196 -21.82 12.43 -7.24
C ARG A 196 -21.22 13.43 -6.24
N TYR A 197 -21.84 14.59 -6.06
CA TYR A 197 -21.40 15.56 -5.05
C TYR A 197 -21.48 14.98 -3.63
N MET A 198 -22.64 14.37 -3.29
CA MET A 198 -22.82 13.71 -2.00
C MET A 198 -21.81 12.57 -1.81
N TRP A 199 -21.63 11.72 -2.84
CA TRP A 199 -20.63 10.66 -2.82
C TRP A 199 -19.22 11.17 -2.50
N ASN A 200 -18.77 12.20 -3.23
CA ASN A 200 -17.45 12.78 -3.03
C ASN A 200 -17.29 13.36 -1.62
N ASN A 201 -18.33 14.00 -1.08
CA ASN A 201 -18.30 14.55 0.27
C ASN A 201 -18.28 13.45 1.34
N THR A 202 -19.06 12.37 1.15
CA THR A 202 -19.03 11.19 2.01
C THR A 202 -17.66 10.54 2.00
N CYS A 203 -17.11 10.26 0.82
CA CYS A 203 -15.76 9.73 0.64
C CYS A 203 -14.69 10.58 1.33
N LYS A 204 -14.74 11.91 1.20
CA LYS A 204 -13.82 12.82 1.90
C LYS A 204 -13.95 12.73 3.43
N THR A 205 -15.17 12.59 3.93
CA THR A 205 -15.43 12.48 5.37
C THR A 205 -14.92 11.15 5.91
N VAL A 206 -15.21 10.04 5.21
CA VAL A 206 -14.72 8.70 5.55
C VAL A 206 -13.19 8.65 5.50
N ALA A 207 -12.56 9.20 4.46
CA ALA A 207 -11.10 9.25 4.35
C ALA A 207 -10.44 10.05 5.50
N LYS A 208 -11.03 11.20 5.88
CA LYS A 208 -10.56 11.97 7.05
C LYS A 208 -10.72 11.20 8.36
N GLY A 209 -11.80 10.44 8.50
CA GLY A 209 -12.02 9.55 9.64
C GLY A 209 -11.01 8.42 9.69
N LEU A 210 -10.90 7.62 8.62
CA LEU A 210 -9.99 6.47 8.54
C LEU A 210 -8.51 6.87 8.72
N GLY A 211 -8.08 8.00 8.16
CA GLY A 211 -6.72 8.51 8.30
C GLY A 211 -6.42 9.24 9.63
N SER A 212 -7.40 9.33 10.53
CA SER A 212 -7.26 10.00 11.83
C SER A 212 -6.50 9.15 12.83
N ILE A 213 -5.70 9.80 13.69
CA ILE A 213 -4.99 9.13 14.78
C ILE A 213 -5.96 8.42 15.76
N TRP A 214 -7.17 8.95 15.89
CA TRP A 214 -8.19 8.35 16.76
C TRP A 214 -8.63 6.97 16.28
N THR A 215 -8.72 6.77 14.97
CA THR A 215 -9.06 5.47 14.37
C THR A 215 -7.97 4.44 14.68
N TYR A 216 -6.70 4.86 14.60
CA TYR A 216 -5.56 4.03 14.98
C TYR A 216 -5.57 3.66 16.48
N ILE A 217 -5.88 4.63 17.35
CA ILE A 217 -6.01 4.38 18.81
C ILE A 217 -7.14 3.38 19.08
N LEU A 218 -8.31 3.58 18.46
CA LEU A 218 -9.46 2.67 18.62
C LEU A 218 -9.15 1.26 18.11
N TYR A 219 -8.41 1.13 17.00
CA TYR A 219 -7.95 -0.16 16.50
C TYR A 219 -7.12 -0.90 17.55
N TRP A 220 -6.11 -0.26 18.14
CA TRP A 220 -5.27 -0.89 19.16
C TRP A 220 -6.00 -1.18 20.47
N ILE A 221 -6.94 -0.32 20.88
CA ILE A 221 -7.82 -0.61 22.01
C ILE A 221 -8.60 -1.91 21.75
N GLY A 222 -9.13 -2.09 20.54
CA GLY A 222 -9.80 -3.33 20.14
C GLY A 222 -8.89 -4.56 20.21
N ILE A 223 -7.66 -4.45 19.71
CA ILE A 223 -6.67 -5.55 19.78
C ILE A 223 -6.31 -5.90 21.23
N PHE A 224 -6.01 -4.90 22.07
CA PHE A 224 -5.68 -5.17 23.48
C PHE A 224 -6.87 -5.72 24.26
N PHE A 225 -8.08 -5.27 23.94
CA PHE A 225 -9.31 -5.83 24.50
C PHE A 225 -9.47 -7.32 24.11
N TRP A 226 -9.25 -7.65 22.84
CA TRP A 226 -9.28 -9.04 22.37
C TRP A 226 -8.19 -9.90 23.05
N VAL A 227 -6.95 -9.41 23.17
CA VAL A 227 -5.87 -10.12 23.89
C VAL A 227 -6.22 -10.33 25.36
N GLY A 228 -6.74 -9.30 26.04
CA GLY A 228 -7.06 -9.34 27.47
C GLY A 228 -8.20 -10.29 27.83
N ILE A 229 -9.14 -10.51 26.90
CA ILE A 229 -10.26 -11.45 27.09
C ILE A 229 -9.87 -12.88 26.66
N GLY A 230 -8.85 -13.03 25.80
CA GLY A 230 -8.39 -14.32 25.30
C GLY A 230 -8.19 -15.44 26.34
N PRO A 231 -7.61 -15.18 27.53
CA PRO A 231 -7.47 -16.20 28.58
C PRO A 231 -8.79 -16.80 29.05
N LEU A 232 -9.89 -16.03 29.07
CA LEU A 232 -11.23 -16.54 29.44
C LEU A 232 -11.75 -17.57 28.44
N PHE A 233 -11.31 -17.48 27.19
CA PHE A 233 -11.66 -18.39 26.10
C PHE A 233 -10.52 -19.35 25.74
N GLN A 234 -9.49 -19.45 26.59
CA GLN A 234 -8.32 -20.32 26.40
C GLN A 234 -7.60 -20.12 25.04
N PHE A 235 -7.75 -18.94 24.43
CA PHE A 235 -7.27 -18.68 23.07
C PHE A 235 -7.68 -19.75 22.04
N SER A 236 -8.92 -20.25 22.14
CA SER A 236 -9.45 -21.27 21.23
C SER A 236 -9.38 -20.88 19.75
N ASP A 237 -9.41 -21.87 18.86
CA ASP A 237 -9.34 -21.66 17.41
C ASP A 237 -10.45 -20.71 16.92
N THR A 238 -11.68 -20.89 17.40
CA THR A 238 -12.81 -20.00 17.09
C THR A 238 -12.57 -18.56 17.59
N TRP A 239 -11.92 -18.39 18.75
CA TRP A 239 -11.61 -17.06 19.29
C TRP A 239 -10.58 -16.31 18.43
N GLN A 240 -9.57 -17.03 17.92
CA GLN A 240 -8.59 -16.50 16.97
C GLN A 240 -9.25 -16.15 15.63
N LEU A 241 -10.20 -16.97 15.20
CA LEU A 241 -10.89 -16.77 13.94
C LEU A 241 -11.77 -15.51 13.92
N TYR A 242 -12.33 -15.10 15.06
CA TYR A 242 -13.08 -13.83 15.15
C TYR A 242 -12.21 -12.60 14.86
N VAL A 243 -11.02 -12.49 15.47
CA VAL A 243 -10.15 -11.33 15.21
C VAL A 243 -9.60 -11.36 13.79
N ASN A 244 -9.28 -12.54 13.29
CA ASN A 244 -8.83 -12.71 11.91
C ASN A 244 -9.90 -12.30 10.90
N THR A 245 -11.16 -12.70 11.13
CA THR A 245 -12.28 -12.29 10.28
C THR A 245 -12.50 -10.78 10.35
N ALA A 246 -12.50 -10.19 11.55
CA ALA A 246 -12.70 -8.75 11.73
C ALA A 246 -11.60 -7.91 11.05
N THR A 247 -10.33 -8.31 11.19
CA THR A 247 -9.18 -7.65 10.54
C THR A 247 -9.19 -7.85 9.03
N ALA A 248 -9.59 -9.02 8.54
CA ALA A 248 -9.77 -9.30 7.11
C ALA A 248 -10.86 -8.42 6.47
N VAL A 249 -12.01 -8.22 7.13
CA VAL A 249 -13.05 -7.27 6.68
C VAL A 249 -12.46 -5.86 6.61
N ALA A 250 -11.79 -5.45 7.68
CA ALA A 250 -11.23 -4.11 7.78
C ALA A 250 -10.21 -3.83 6.68
N LEU A 251 -9.27 -4.76 6.44
CA LEU A 251 -8.27 -4.66 5.37
C LEU A 251 -8.90 -4.67 3.98
N THR A 252 -9.89 -5.53 3.74
CA THR A 252 -10.63 -5.57 2.47
C THR A 252 -11.26 -4.22 2.19
N PHE A 253 -12.00 -3.69 3.16
CA PHE A 253 -12.65 -2.39 3.07
C PHE A 253 -11.65 -1.27 2.82
N THR A 254 -10.59 -1.17 3.64
CA THR A 254 -9.62 -0.07 3.52
C THR A 254 -8.84 -0.15 2.22
N SER A 255 -8.48 -1.35 1.75
CA SER A 255 -7.76 -1.58 0.50
C SER A 255 -8.58 -1.12 -0.72
N ILE A 256 -9.83 -1.59 -0.86
CA ILE A 256 -10.68 -1.16 -1.99
C ILE A 256 -11.06 0.33 -1.90
N PHE A 257 -11.23 0.85 -0.68
CA PHE A 257 -11.57 2.25 -0.47
C PHE A 257 -10.40 3.15 -0.85
N LEU A 258 -9.18 2.76 -0.46
CA LEU A 258 -7.96 3.45 -0.85
C LEU A 258 -7.80 3.47 -2.37
N GLN A 259 -8.03 2.34 -3.05
CA GLN A 259 -7.98 2.24 -4.51
C GLN A 259 -8.99 3.17 -5.18
N ASN A 260 -10.22 3.24 -4.66
CA ASN A 260 -11.23 4.14 -5.20
C ASN A 260 -10.89 5.62 -5.00
N ILE A 261 -10.47 6.00 -3.79
CA ILE A 261 -10.11 7.39 -3.47
C ILE A 261 -8.92 7.83 -4.30
N GLN A 262 -7.87 7.01 -4.41
CA GLN A 262 -6.68 7.35 -5.19
C GLN A 262 -7.01 7.53 -6.66
N GLN A 263 -7.78 6.61 -7.26
CA GLN A 263 -8.21 6.74 -8.66
C GLN A 263 -9.01 8.01 -8.89
N GLN A 264 -9.88 8.37 -7.94
CA GLN A 264 -10.63 9.61 -8.02
C GLN A 264 -9.73 10.85 -7.91
N GLN A 265 -8.73 10.86 -7.01
CA GLN A 265 -7.79 11.99 -6.92
C GLN A 265 -6.97 12.13 -8.21
N GLU A 266 -6.50 11.04 -8.77
CA GLU A 266 -5.75 11.02 -10.03
C GLU A 266 -6.57 11.52 -11.21
N ASP A 267 -7.84 11.11 -11.33
CA ASP A 267 -8.73 11.60 -12.39
C ASP A 267 -8.97 13.11 -12.27
N ASN A 268 -9.16 13.62 -11.05
CA ASN A 268 -9.33 15.06 -10.80
C ASN A 268 -8.04 15.84 -11.12
N LEU A 269 -6.87 15.29 -10.75
CA LEU A 269 -5.58 15.89 -11.02
C LEU A 269 -5.27 15.90 -12.53
N GLU A 270 -5.49 14.78 -13.23
CA GLU A 270 -5.32 14.67 -14.68
C GLU A 270 -6.17 15.74 -15.38
N GLN A 271 -7.43 15.89 -14.97
CA GLN A 271 -8.32 16.89 -15.53
C GLN A 271 -7.87 18.34 -15.28
N CYS A 272 -7.41 18.63 -14.06
CA CYS A 272 -6.87 19.95 -13.71
C CYS A 272 -5.65 20.28 -14.58
N LEU A 273 -4.73 19.32 -14.73
CA LEU A 273 -3.53 19.48 -15.54
C LEU A 273 -3.85 19.59 -17.03
N GLU A 274 -4.82 18.83 -17.56
CA GLU A 274 -5.27 18.97 -18.95
C GLU A 274 -5.85 20.36 -19.22
N TYR A 275 -6.60 20.90 -18.26
CA TYR A 275 -7.11 22.26 -18.36
C TYR A 275 -5.97 23.29 -18.33
N ALA A 276 -5.00 23.15 -17.41
CA ALA A 276 -3.82 24.00 -17.34
C ALA A 276 -3.02 23.98 -18.65
N LEU A 277 -2.73 22.78 -19.19
CA LEU A 277 -2.06 22.62 -20.47
C LEU A 277 -2.80 23.29 -21.63
N ARG A 278 -4.14 23.27 -21.63
CA ARG A 278 -4.95 23.97 -22.64
C ARG A 278 -4.80 25.49 -22.52
N VAL A 279 -4.87 26.04 -21.31
CA VAL A 279 -4.67 27.48 -21.07
C VAL A 279 -3.27 27.89 -21.52
N ASP A 280 -2.24 27.14 -21.14
CA ASP A 280 -0.86 27.41 -21.54
C ASP A 280 -0.66 27.36 -23.05
N SER A 281 -1.31 26.42 -23.74
CA SER A 281 -1.24 26.34 -25.20
C SER A 281 -1.84 27.57 -25.89
N GLU A 282 -2.91 28.14 -25.34
CA GLU A 282 -3.52 29.37 -25.85
C GLU A 282 -2.62 30.59 -25.57
N VAL A 283 -2.00 30.64 -24.39
CA VAL A 283 -1.01 31.68 -24.06
C VAL A 283 0.18 31.62 -25.01
N GLU A 284 0.76 30.43 -25.20
CA GLU A 284 1.87 30.20 -26.13
C GLU A 284 1.49 30.64 -27.55
N TRP A 285 0.31 30.24 -28.04
CA TRP A 285 -0.16 30.60 -29.38
C TRP A 285 -0.26 32.12 -29.58
N ARG A 286 -0.84 32.84 -28.61
CA ARG A 286 -0.93 34.31 -28.66
C ARG A 286 0.44 34.98 -28.63
N LEU A 287 1.34 34.50 -27.77
CA LEU A 287 2.69 35.05 -27.68
C LEU A 287 3.44 34.85 -29.00
N ARG A 288 3.31 33.69 -29.65
CA ARG A 288 3.91 33.42 -30.97
C ARG A 288 3.31 34.29 -32.06
N GLU A 289 2.01 34.57 -32.02
CA GLU A 289 1.38 35.48 -32.97
C GLU A 289 1.92 36.92 -32.86
N ILE A 290 2.13 37.41 -31.62
CA ILE A 290 2.63 38.77 -31.38
C ILE A 290 4.12 38.91 -31.72
N THR A 291 4.93 37.91 -31.35
CA THR A 291 6.39 37.93 -31.55
C THR A 291 6.83 37.48 -32.94
N ASN A 292 5.93 36.83 -33.69
CA ASN A 292 6.20 36.18 -34.98
C ASN A 292 7.34 35.13 -34.89
N ASP A 293 7.43 34.43 -33.76
CA ASP A 293 8.44 33.42 -33.48
C ASP A 293 7.84 31.99 -33.45
N TYR A 294 8.27 31.17 -34.40
CA TYR A 294 7.77 29.80 -34.58
C TYR A 294 8.81 28.73 -34.25
N GLN A 295 9.82 29.05 -33.44
CA GLN A 295 10.79 28.04 -33.00
C GLN A 295 10.11 26.95 -32.15
N PRO A 296 10.44 25.67 -32.34
CA PRO A 296 9.84 24.60 -31.55
C PRO A 296 10.19 24.75 -30.06
N ASN A 297 9.30 24.26 -29.20
CA ASN A 297 9.48 24.26 -27.76
C ASN A 297 10.72 23.41 -27.39
N PRO A 298 11.53 23.85 -26.42
CA PRO A 298 12.70 23.10 -25.98
C PRO A 298 12.29 21.81 -25.30
N ILE A 299 13.12 20.77 -25.42
CA ILE A 299 12.95 19.55 -24.63
C ILE A 299 13.35 19.87 -23.19
N PHE A 300 12.41 19.69 -22.26
CA PHE A 300 12.67 19.79 -20.84
C PHE A 300 13.00 18.41 -20.27
N GLU A 301 14.11 18.33 -19.53
CA GLU A 301 14.56 17.09 -18.90
C GLU A 301 14.46 17.19 -17.38
N ILE A 302 13.63 16.35 -16.79
CA ILE A 302 13.61 16.11 -15.35
C ILE A 302 14.63 15.01 -15.06
N PRO A 303 15.74 15.31 -14.35
CA PRO A 303 16.77 14.33 -14.06
C PRO A 303 16.22 13.22 -13.15
N ALA A 304 16.64 11.98 -13.40
CA ALA A 304 16.31 10.86 -12.52
C ALA A 304 16.94 11.09 -11.13
N PRO A 305 16.20 10.84 -10.04
CA PRO A 305 16.73 10.99 -8.70
C PRO A 305 17.88 10.01 -8.45
N THR A 306 18.90 10.44 -7.70
CA THR A 306 19.96 9.56 -7.23
C THR A 306 19.43 8.73 -6.06
N ILE A 307 19.26 7.43 -6.28
CA ILE A 307 18.69 6.52 -5.28
C ILE A 307 19.77 5.69 -4.59
N SER A 308 19.53 5.35 -3.33
CA SER A 308 20.39 4.39 -2.61
C SER A 308 20.24 2.98 -3.19
N TRP A 309 21.15 2.07 -2.81
CA TRP A 309 21.04 0.67 -3.25
C TRP A 309 19.81 -0.04 -2.65
N VAL A 310 19.39 0.37 -1.44
CA VAL A 310 18.19 -0.15 -0.77
C VAL A 310 16.96 0.27 -1.54
N ASP A 311 16.84 1.57 -1.81
CA ASP A 311 15.74 2.14 -2.60
C ASP A 311 15.67 1.51 -3.99
N ARG A 312 16.83 1.23 -4.60
CA ARG A 312 16.90 0.51 -5.87
C ARG A 312 16.32 -0.90 -5.79
N SER A 313 16.53 -1.60 -4.67
CA SER A 313 15.98 -2.94 -4.48
C SER A 313 14.46 -2.89 -4.28
N ILE A 314 13.97 -1.88 -3.56
CA ILE A 314 12.54 -1.59 -3.41
C ILE A 314 11.91 -1.26 -4.78
N ASP A 315 12.55 -0.40 -5.58
CA ASP A 315 12.08 -0.05 -6.92
C ASP A 315 12.04 -1.27 -7.85
N ILE A 316 13.04 -2.17 -7.80
CA ILE A 316 13.03 -3.42 -8.57
C ILE A 316 11.81 -4.27 -8.18
N PHE A 317 11.56 -4.44 -6.89
CA PHE A 317 10.43 -5.20 -6.41
C PHE A 317 9.10 -4.56 -6.85
N ALA A 318 9.00 -3.23 -6.74
CA ALA A 318 7.81 -2.49 -7.12
C ALA A 318 7.53 -2.55 -8.63
N ASP A 319 8.58 -2.44 -9.46
CA ASP A 319 8.46 -2.58 -10.91
C ASP A 319 8.03 -4.00 -11.28
N VAL A 320 8.60 -5.02 -10.63
CA VAL A 320 8.19 -6.42 -10.87
C VAL A 320 6.71 -6.62 -10.54
N MET A 321 6.29 -6.23 -9.34
CA MET A 321 4.92 -6.43 -8.87
C MET A 321 3.90 -5.57 -9.64
N GLY A 322 4.19 -4.29 -9.88
CA GLY A 322 3.32 -3.35 -10.61
C GLY A 322 3.35 -3.48 -12.14
N SER A 323 4.32 -4.21 -12.69
CA SER A 323 4.36 -4.50 -14.13
C SER A 323 3.37 -5.61 -14.53
N GLY A 324 3.27 -5.88 -15.84
CA GLY A 324 2.53 -7.03 -16.33
C GLY A 324 3.14 -8.38 -15.88
N VAL A 325 4.39 -8.40 -15.42
CA VAL A 325 5.06 -9.63 -14.95
C VAL A 325 4.46 -10.07 -13.62
N GLY A 326 4.28 -9.17 -12.66
CA GLY A 326 3.64 -9.47 -11.37
C GLY A 326 2.26 -10.08 -11.56
N LEU A 327 1.41 -9.43 -12.36
CA LEU A 327 0.07 -9.94 -12.68
C LEU A 327 0.10 -11.31 -13.38
N LEU A 328 1.05 -11.54 -14.29
CA LEU A 328 1.23 -12.84 -14.93
C LEU A 328 1.61 -13.92 -13.90
N ILE A 329 2.55 -13.62 -13.01
CA ILE A 329 2.97 -14.53 -11.94
C ILE A 329 1.77 -14.86 -11.05
N THR A 330 1.03 -13.84 -10.60
CA THR A 330 -0.16 -14.05 -9.77
C THR A 330 -1.20 -14.90 -10.49
N LEU A 331 -1.47 -14.64 -11.77
CA LEU A 331 -2.40 -15.43 -12.58
C LEU A 331 -1.95 -16.91 -12.67
N ILE A 332 -0.67 -17.15 -12.93
CA ILE A 332 -0.12 -18.51 -12.99
C ILE A 332 -0.28 -19.22 -11.63
N VAL A 333 0.08 -18.54 -10.54
CA VAL A 333 -0.05 -19.09 -9.17
C VAL A 333 -1.51 -19.41 -8.86
N THR A 334 -2.45 -18.52 -9.20
CA THR A 334 -3.89 -18.76 -9.02
C THR A 334 -4.39 -19.93 -9.85
N ILE A 335 -3.98 -20.06 -11.12
CA ILE A 335 -4.36 -21.19 -11.97
C ILE A 335 -3.86 -22.51 -11.39
N VAL A 336 -2.59 -22.56 -10.96
CA VAL A 336 -2.00 -23.75 -10.32
C VAL A 336 -2.74 -24.09 -9.03
N TRP A 337 -3.04 -23.09 -8.20
CA TRP A 337 -3.78 -23.29 -6.96
C TRP A 337 -5.20 -23.84 -7.22
N ILE A 338 -5.94 -23.30 -8.19
CA ILE A 338 -7.26 -23.83 -8.56
C ILE A 338 -7.14 -25.26 -9.12
N ALA A 339 -6.10 -25.56 -9.90
CA ALA A 339 -5.92 -26.88 -10.51
C ALA A 339 -5.57 -27.97 -9.48
N VAL A 340 -4.83 -27.62 -8.43
CA VAL A 340 -4.46 -28.55 -7.34
C VAL A 340 -5.60 -28.72 -6.33
N GLY A 341 -6.45 -27.70 -6.16
CA GLY A 341 -7.54 -27.69 -5.18
C GLY A 341 -8.46 -28.92 -5.20
N PRO A 342 -8.93 -29.43 -6.36
CA PRO A 342 -9.74 -30.64 -6.43
C PRO A 342 -9.07 -31.89 -5.86
N ILE A 343 -7.73 -31.99 -5.97
CA ILE A 343 -6.95 -33.12 -5.45
C ILE A 343 -6.94 -33.10 -3.91
N LEU A 344 -7.05 -31.91 -3.31
CA LEU A 344 -7.01 -31.67 -1.87
C LEU A 344 -8.38 -31.31 -1.28
N GLU A 345 -9.45 -31.54 -2.05
CA GLU A 345 -10.86 -31.33 -1.67
C GLU A 345 -11.20 -29.89 -1.20
N PHE A 346 -10.34 -28.90 -1.49
CA PHE A 346 -10.46 -27.53 -0.98
C PHE A 346 -10.70 -27.45 0.54
N ASN A 347 -10.04 -28.31 1.32
CA ASN A 347 -10.17 -28.31 2.77
C ASN A 347 -9.60 -27.03 3.43
N ASP A 348 -9.84 -26.88 4.73
CA ASP A 348 -9.41 -25.70 5.50
C ASP A 348 -7.89 -25.47 5.41
N ASN A 349 -7.09 -26.53 5.44
CA ASN A 349 -5.63 -26.45 5.29
C ASN A 349 -5.21 -25.88 3.93
N TRP A 350 -5.91 -26.25 2.85
CA TRP A 350 -5.64 -25.76 1.51
C TRP A 350 -5.91 -24.25 1.37
N TRP A 351 -6.97 -23.76 2.01
CA TRP A 351 -7.29 -22.34 2.08
C TRP A 351 -6.27 -21.55 2.90
N LEU A 352 -5.81 -22.12 4.03
CA LEU A 352 -4.84 -21.48 4.91
C LEU A 352 -3.46 -21.29 4.24
N ILE A 353 -3.02 -22.24 3.41
CA ILE A 353 -1.73 -22.15 2.71
C ILE A 353 -1.70 -20.91 1.81
N ILE A 354 -2.73 -20.72 0.97
CA ILE A 354 -2.74 -19.59 0.03
C ILE A 354 -2.88 -18.27 0.77
N GLY A 355 -3.76 -18.18 1.78
CA GLY A 355 -3.96 -16.92 2.48
C GLY A 355 -2.78 -16.52 3.35
N THR A 356 -2.02 -17.48 3.90
CA THR A 356 -0.75 -17.17 4.58
C THR A 356 0.25 -16.57 3.59
N PHE A 357 0.38 -17.15 2.39
CA PHE A 357 1.26 -16.61 1.36
C PHE A 357 0.83 -15.21 0.90
N THR A 358 -0.44 -15.03 0.54
CA THR A 358 -0.94 -13.72 0.06
C THR A 358 -0.96 -12.66 1.15
N GLY A 359 -1.20 -13.06 2.41
CA GLY A 359 -1.11 -12.15 3.56
C GLY A 359 0.31 -11.66 3.82
N LEU A 360 1.31 -12.54 3.75
CA LEU A 360 2.73 -12.16 3.90
C LEU A 360 3.21 -11.30 2.73
N ALA A 361 2.83 -11.65 1.50
CA ALA A 361 3.15 -10.86 0.31
C ALA A 361 2.52 -9.46 0.40
N GLY A 362 1.22 -9.37 0.71
CA GLY A 362 0.51 -8.10 0.90
C GLY A 362 1.09 -7.25 2.02
N PHE A 363 1.56 -7.87 3.12
CA PHE A 363 2.25 -7.15 4.18
C PHE A 363 3.53 -6.46 3.68
N ILE A 364 4.36 -7.14 2.88
CA ILE A 364 5.55 -6.54 2.27
C ILE A 364 5.14 -5.46 1.25
N ASP A 365 4.18 -5.79 0.38
CA ASP A 365 3.71 -4.91 -0.68
C ASP A 365 3.20 -3.59 -0.12
N GLY A 366 2.45 -3.59 0.99
CA GLY A 366 1.94 -2.38 1.63
C GLY A 366 3.04 -1.39 2.04
N PHE A 367 4.18 -1.87 2.57
CA PHE A 367 5.31 -1.00 2.92
C PHE A 367 6.05 -0.50 1.67
N VAL A 368 6.28 -1.38 0.71
CA VAL A 368 6.92 -1.00 -0.57
C VAL A 368 6.08 0.04 -1.29
N LEU A 369 4.76 -0.17 -1.37
CA LEU A 369 3.78 0.76 -1.93
C LEU A 369 3.90 2.13 -1.25
N ARG A 370 3.89 2.17 0.08
CA ARG A 370 3.98 3.43 0.82
C ARG A 370 5.33 4.14 0.61
N ASN A 371 6.44 3.40 0.56
CA ASN A 371 7.76 3.95 0.28
C ASN A 371 7.84 4.58 -1.12
N VAL A 372 7.40 3.85 -2.15
CA VAL A 372 7.43 4.32 -3.55
C VAL A 372 6.53 5.54 -3.72
N TYR A 373 5.29 5.50 -3.19
CA TYR A 373 4.38 6.65 -3.24
C TYR A 373 4.97 7.88 -2.57
N TYR A 374 5.53 7.75 -1.36
CA TYR A 374 6.10 8.88 -0.63
C TYR A 374 7.28 9.51 -1.37
N ARG A 375 8.16 8.69 -1.94
CA ARG A 375 9.29 9.16 -2.75
C ARG A 375 8.81 9.88 -4.02
N ASP A 376 7.80 9.35 -4.69
CA ASP A 376 7.24 9.96 -5.90
C ASP A 376 6.50 11.27 -5.60
N GLU A 377 5.77 11.35 -4.49
CA GLU A 377 5.15 12.58 -4.00
C GLU A 377 6.20 13.67 -3.73
N LYS A 378 7.33 13.31 -3.10
CA LYS A 378 8.45 14.24 -2.85
C LYS A 378 9.09 14.75 -4.12
N VAL A 379 9.26 13.89 -5.13
CA VAL A 379 9.77 14.32 -6.44
C VAL A 379 8.78 15.28 -7.10
N ALA A 380 7.49 14.97 -7.09
CA ALA A 380 6.46 15.83 -7.66
C ALA A 380 6.39 17.19 -6.97
N GLU A 381 6.43 17.23 -5.62
CA GLU A 381 6.43 18.45 -4.80
C GLU A 381 7.56 19.40 -5.24
N VAL A 382 8.79 18.89 -5.38
CA VAL A 382 9.94 19.68 -5.83
C VAL A 382 9.77 20.22 -7.24
N GLN A 383 9.14 19.46 -8.16
CA GLN A 383 8.90 19.98 -9.51
C GLN A 383 7.77 21.01 -9.56
N PHE A 384 6.74 20.86 -8.74
CA PHE A 384 5.69 21.86 -8.61
C PHE A 384 6.24 23.19 -8.07
N GLU A 385 7.10 23.15 -7.05
CA GLU A 385 7.79 24.36 -6.55
C GLU A 385 8.56 25.08 -7.66
N LYS A 386 9.25 24.34 -8.52
CA LYS A 386 9.95 24.91 -9.68
C LYS A 386 9.02 25.51 -10.74
N ILE A 387 7.83 24.92 -10.95
CA ILE A 387 6.82 25.51 -11.83
C ILE A 387 6.33 26.83 -11.24
N VAL A 388 5.97 26.85 -9.96
CA VAL A 388 5.50 28.06 -9.27
C VAL A 388 6.56 29.17 -9.36
N GLU A 389 7.83 28.85 -9.08
CA GLU A 389 8.92 29.82 -9.22
C GLU A 389 9.06 30.32 -10.67
N SER A 390 8.88 29.45 -11.66
CA SER A 390 8.90 29.83 -13.07
C SER A 390 7.73 30.74 -13.44
N ASP A 391 6.53 30.46 -12.94
CA ASP A 391 5.32 31.25 -13.20
C ASP A 391 5.42 32.62 -12.53
N ASP A 392 5.90 32.68 -11.30
CA ASP A 392 6.16 33.94 -10.58
C ASP A 392 7.10 34.84 -11.39
N ARG A 393 8.15 34.28 -11.99
CA ARG A 393 9.05 35.04 -12.89
C ARG A 393 8.34 35.58 -14.13
N LEU A 394 7.39 34.83 -14.71
CA LEU A 394 6.60 35.29 -15.84
C LEU A 394 5.67 36.44 -15.42
N LEU A 395 5.04 36.34 -14.25
CA LEU A 395 4.18 37.39 -13.71
C LEU A 395 4.96 38.65 -13.36
N ASP A 396 6.17 38.51 -12.82
CA ASP A 396 7.09 39.62 -12.54
C ASP A 396 7.49 40.37 -13.82
N LEU A 397 7.75 39.65 -14.94
CA LEU A 397 8.02 40.27 -16.24
C LEU A 397 6.84 41.11 -16.75
N LEU A 398 5.63 40.79 -16.31
CA LEU A 398 4.38 41.47 -16.65
C LEU A 398 3.93 42.49 -15.59
N ASN A 399 4.64 42.61 -14.45
CA ASN A 399 4.25 43.42 -13.29
C ASN A 399 2.82 43.11 -12.80
N ILE A 400 2.49 41.82 -12.79
CA ILE A 400 1.26 41.27 -12.23
C ILE A 400 1.61 40.69 -10.86
N PRO A 401 0.90 41.05 -9.77
CA PRO A 401 1.18 40.46 -8.47
C PRO A 401 0.88 38.96 -8.47
N SER A 402 1.78 38.15 -7.90
CA SER A 402 1.58 36.72 -7.75
C SER A 402 0.31 36.41 -6.93
N PRO A 403 -0.59 35.53 -7.42
CA PRO A 403 -1.77 35.10 -6.68
C PRO A 403 -1.38 34.40 -5.38
N TYR A 404 -1.81 34.96 -4.23
CA TYR A 404 -1.92 34.33 -2.91
C TYR A 404 -0.91 33.23 -2.52
N GLN A 405 0.05 33.54 -1.64
CA GLN A 405 0.77 32.52 -0.86
C GLN A 405 -0.21 31.76 0.04
N THR A 406 -0.30 30.45 -0.13
CA THR A 406 -1.04 29.57 0.78
C THR A 406 -0.61 29.84 2.21
N THR A 407 -1.51 30.43 3.01
CA THR A 407 -1.36 30.48 4.46
C THR A 407 -1.33 29.04 4.96
N ILE A 408 -0.14 28.56 5.35
CA ILE A 408 0.02 27.24 5.94
C ILE A 408 -0.80 27.22 7.23
N LYS A 409 -2.01 26.67 7.17
CA LYS A 409 -2.81 26.47 8.38
C LYS A 409 -1.99 25.59 9.32
N PRO A 410 -1.84 25.96 10.61
CA PRO A 410 -1.10 25.13 11.55
C PRO A 410 -1.73 23.74 11.60
N ARG A 411 -0.90 22.71 11.41
CA ARG A 411 -1.36 21.31 11.45
C ARG A 411 -1.80 20.96 12.88
N ASN A 412 -3.04 20.50 13.02
CA ASN A 412 -3.54 19.95 14.28
C ASN A 412 -2.69 18.75 14.73
N PHE A 413 -2.67 18.43 16.04
CA PHE A 413 -1.91 17.29 16.58
C PHE A 413 -2.21 15.98 15.83
N SER A 414 -3.50 15.67 15.59
CA SER A 414 -3.90 14.48 14.82
C SER A 414 -3.28 14.44 13.42
N THR A 415 -3.19 15.56 12.74
CA THR A 415 -2.62 15.65 11.39
C THR A 415 -1.10 15.47 11.44
N ARG A 416 -0.43 16.02 12.46
CA ARG A 416 1.01 15.85 12.66
C ARG A 416 1.37 14.40 13.00
N ALA A 417 0.62 13.77 13.89
CA ALA A 417 0.84 12.38 14.28
C ALA A 417 0.59 11.41 13.10
N SER A 418 -0.49 11.62 12.35
CA SER A 418 -0.79 10.83 11.14
C SER A 418 0.28 11.00 10.06
N ALA A 419 0.76 12.23 9.83
CA ALA A 419 1.88 12.48 8.92
C ALA A 419 3.17 11.79 9.37
N ALA A 420 3.53 11.89 10.64
CA ALA A 420 4.72 11.23 11.19
C ALA A 420 4.64 9.71 11.08
N ALA A 421 3.49 9.09 11.36
CA ALA A 421 3.28 7.67 11.16
C ALA A 421 3.39 7.28 9.68
N GLY A 422 2.84 8.11 8.78
CA GLY A 422 2.93 7.91 7.34
C GLY A 422 4.36 8.04 6.79
N GLU A 423 5.18 8.92 7.36
CA GLU A 423 6.60 9.08 7.03
C GLU A 423 7.44 7.90 7.57
N PHE A 424 7.14 7.42 8.78
CA PHE A 424 7.78 6.24 9.35
C PHE A 424 7.54 5.00 8.48
N CYS A 425 6.28 4.72 8.13
CA CYS A 425 5.92 3.60 7.26
C CYS A 425 6.48 3.73 5.84
N ALA A 426 6.74 4.95 5.37
CA ALA A 426 7.35 5.21 4.08
C ALA A 426 8.88 5.05 4.09
N SER A 427 9.52 4.90 5.24
CA SER A 427 10.98 4.81 5.29
C SER A 427 11.50 3.52 4.66
N SER A 428 12.61 3.61 3.93
CA SER A 428 13.21 2.46 3.24
C SER A 428 13.67 1.39 4.21
N SER A 429 14.13 1.78 5.41
CA SER A 429 14.49 0.87 6.50
C SER A 429 13.31 0.04 6.97
N VAL A 430 12.11 0.64 7.10
CA VAL A 430 10.90 -0.08 7.54
C VAL A 430 10.44 -1.06 6.45
N SER A 431 10.57 -0.70 5.17
CA SER A 431 10.27 -1.62 4.05
C SER A 431 11.21 -2.83 4.01
N VAL A 432 12.48 -2.68 4.39
CA VAL A 432 13.41 -3.83 4.51
C VAL A 432 13.13 -4.61 5.80
N ALA A 433 12.84 -3.91 6.90
CA ALA A 433 12.51 -4.53 8.17
C ALA A 433 11.26 -5.41 8.08
N SER A 434 10.27 -5.08 7.24
CA SER A 434 9.09 -5.94 7.03
C SER A 434 9.45 -7.34 6.51
N VAL A 435 10.40 -7.42 5.57
CA VAL A 435 10.96 -8.70 5.10
C VAL A 435 11.77 -9.37 6.21
N GLY A 436 12.56 -8.59 6.95
CA GLY A 436 13.33 -9.06 8.10
C GLY A 436 12.46 -9.72 9.16
N VAL A 437 11.32 -9.11 9.53
CA VAL A 437 10.36 -9.64 10.52
C VAL A 437 9.83 -11.02 10.10
N ILE A 438 9.58 -11.24 8.82
CA ILE A 438 9.12 -12.53 8.30
C ILE A 438 10.22 -13.59 8.45
N ILE A 439 11.45 -13.23 8.06
CA ILE A 439 12.61 -14.14 8.14
C ILE A 439 12.94 -14.45 9.61
N GLU A 440 13.00 -13.44 10.47
CA GLU A 440 13.26 -13.58 11.90
C GLU A 440 12.18 -14.41 12.58
N GLY A 441 10.91 -14.19 12.24
CA GLY A 441 9.80 -15.01 12.72
C GLY A 441 9.97 -16.48 12.33
N PHE A 442 10.34 -16.76 11.08
CA PHE A 442 10.59 -18.12 10.62
C PHE A 442 11.80 -18.77 11.31
N LEU A 443 12.90 -18.02 11.49
CA LEU A 443 14.08 -18.49 12.22
C LEU A 443 13.76 -18.76 13.69
N LEU A 444 12.94 -17.93 14.32
CA LEU A 444 12.50 -18.13 15.70
C LEU A 444 11.69 -19.42 15.83
N LEU A 445 10.79 -19.72 14.89
CA LEU A 445 10.05 -20.98 14.88
C LEU A 445 10.98 -22.20 14.78
N ILE A 446 12.01 -22.13 13.93
CA ILE A 446 13.02 -23.19 13.82
C ILE A 446 13.77 -23.36 15.14
N LEU A 447 14.16 -22.26 15.80
CA LEU A 447 14.86 -22.30 17.09
C LEU A 447 13.99 -22.89 18.20
N ILE A 448 12.71 -22.51 18.26
CA ILE A 448 11.75 -23.06 19.21
C ILE A 448 11.56 -24.56 18.96
N GLN A 449 11.39 -24.97 17.71
CA GLN A 449 11.24 -26.38 17.37
C GLN A 449 12.48 -27.20 17.76
N ALA A 450 13.68 -26.68 17.49
CA ALA A 450 14.93 -27.31 17.91
C ALA A 450 15.02 -27.42 19.45
N HIS A 451 14.59 -26.40 20.18
CA HIS A 451 14.52 -26.42 21.63
C HIS A 451 13.53 -27.47 22.16
N ASN A 452 12.34 -27.54 21.57
CA ASN A 452 11.30 -28.51 21.94
C ASN A 452 11.76 -29.95 21.71
N ILE A 453 12.41 -30.23 20.57
CA ILE A 453 13.00 -31.54 20.29
C ILE A 453 14.08 -31.87 21.32
N ALA A 454 14.97 -30.92 21.64
CA ALA A 454 16.01 -31.13 22.65
C ALA A 454 15.42 -31.39 24.05
N ASN A 455 14.34 -30.71 24.42
CA ASN A 455 13.60 -30.97 25.67
C ASN A 455 12.96 -32.34 25.69
N ALA A 456 12.32 -32.76 24.59
CA ALA A 456 11.73 -34.09 24.50
C ALA A 456 12.78 -35.20 24.65
N VAL A 457 13.94 -35.06 24.02
CA VAL A 457 15.08 -35.99 24.17
C VAL A 457 15.59 -36.01 25.60
N ARG A 458 15.82 -34.84 26.21
CA ARG A 458 16.21 -34.74 27.63
C ARG A 458 15.18 -35.41 28.54
N GLY A 459 13.89 -35.19 28.30
CA GLY A 459 12.80 -35.82 29.06
C GLY A 459 12.83 -37.34 28.96
N ALA A 460 13.06 -37.90 27.77
CA ALA A 460 13.20 -39.34 27.55
C ALA A 460 14.42 -39.92 28.31
N ASP A 461 15.56 -39.22 28.29
CA ASP A 461 16.76 -39.61 29.04
C ASP A 461 16.51 -39.60 30.55
N PHE A 462 15.86 -38.56 31.08
CA PHE A 462 15.48 -38.48 32.49
C PHE A 462 14.52 -39.61 32.89
N GLN A 463 13.51 -39.92 32.08
CA GLN A 463 12.60 -41.04 32.33
C GLN A 463 13.35 -42.38 32.34
N SER A 464 14.31 -42.58 31.42
CA SER A 464 15.16 -43.78 31.39
C SER A 464 16.01 -43.91 32.65
N LEU A 465 16.63 -42.81 33.09
CA LEU A 465 17.42 -42.77 34.32
C LEU A 465 16.55 -43.04 35.55
N LEU A 466 15.36 -42.44 35.63
CA LEU A 466 14.43 -42.65 36.73
C LEU A 466 13.99 -44.12 36.81
N LYS A 467 13.62 -44.75 35.68
CA LYS A 467 13.31 -46.18 35.63
C LYS A 467 14.45 -47.05 36.16
N LYS A 468 15.71 -46.77 35.74
CA LYS A 468 16.89 -47.49 36.25
C LYS A 468 17.07 -47.31 37.76
N ARG A 469 16.87 -46.11 38.30
CA ARG A 469 16.98 -45.82 39.74
C ARG A 469 15.88 -46.51 40.55
N LEU A 470 14.65 -46.54 40.05
CA LEU A 470 13.54 -47.25 40.68
C LEU A 470 13.78 -48.76 40.74
N LEU A 471 14.24 -49.37 39.64
CA LEU A 471 14.61 -50.78 39.60
C LEU A 471 15.73 -51.11 40.60
N LEU A 472 16.76 -50.27 40.66
CA LEU A 472 17.86 -50.44 41.62
C LEU A 472 17.36 -50.34 43.07
N ASN A 473 16.50 -49.37 43.36
CA ASN A 473 15.93 -49.20 44.69
C ASN A 473 15.10 -50.42 45.11
N HIS A 474 14.24 -50.91 44.22
CA HIS A 474 13.43 -52.09 44.48
C HIS A 474 14.30 -53.33 44.77
N TYR A 475 15.33 -53.56 43.96
CA TYR A 475 16.25 -54.69 44.17
C TYR A 475 17.04 -54.58 45.49
N ILE A 476 17.45 -53.37 45.88
CA ILE A 476 18.12 -53.15 47.18
C ILE A 476 17.17 -53.42 48.35
N CYS A 477 15.90 -53.01 48.25
CA CYS A 477 14.88 -53.32 49.25
C CYS A 477 14.67 -54.84 49.40
N GLU A 478 14.55 -55.58 48.29
CA GLU A 478 14.44 -57.06 48.34
C GLU A 478 15.67 -57.72 48.99
N LEU A 479 16.88 -57.24 48.68
CA LEU A 479 18.10 -57.73 49.32
C LEU A 479 18.11 -57.46 50.83
N SER A 480 17.64 -56.28 51.26
CA SER A 480 17.53 -55.93 52.67
C SER A 480 16.54 -56.83 53.40
N GLU A 481 15.37 -57.11 52.81
CA GLU A 481 14.38 -58.01 53.40
C GLU A 481 14.88 -59.45 53.49
N ASN A 482 15.56 -59.96 52.45
CA ASN A 482 16.13 -61.29 52.45
C ASN A 482 17.30 -61.44 53.43
N SER A 483 18.12 -60.40 53.58
CA SER A 483 19.17 -60.34 54.62
C SER A 483 18.54 -60.44 56.02
N ASN A 484 17.50 -59.65 56.30
CA ASN A 484 16.81 -59.67 57.59
C ASN A 484 16.12 -61.02 57.89
N ARG A 485 15.64 -61.74 56.86
CA ARG A 485 15.12 -63.12 57.00
C ARG A 485 16.22 -64.14 57.29
N SER A 486 17.43 -63.95 56.76
CA SER A 486 18.56 -64.87 56.98
C SER A 486 19.23 -64.71 58.37
N SER A 487 19.01 -63.58 59.04
CA SER A 487 19.60 -63.25 60.35
C SER A 487 18.70 -63.54 61.55
N SER A 488 17.62 -64.32 61.42
CA SER A 488 16.75 -64.72 62.54
C SER A 488 16.97 -66.19 62.96
N PRO A 489 17.57 -66.45 64.15
CA PRO A 489 17.68 -67.78 64.70
C PRO A 489 16.95 -67.95 66.05
N TYR A 490 15.70 -67.51 66.27
CA TYR A 490 14.95 -67.89 67.49
C TYR A 490 13.42 -67.96 67.28
N PRO A 491 12.69 -68.86 67.99
CA PRO A 491 11.25 -69.07 67.81
C PRO A 491 10.44 -67.94 68.47
N HIS A 492 9.32 -67.58 67.84
CA HIS A 492 8.40 -66.53 68.27
C HIS A 492 7.92 -66.70 69.72
N ASN A 493 8.07 -65.63 70.52
CA ASN A 493 7.43 -65.45 71.82
C ASN A 493 6.12 -64.66 71.65
N PRO A 494 4.96 -65.06 72.23
CA PRO A 494 3.66 -64.45 71.87
C PRO A 494 3.36 -63.10 72.52
N ASP A 495 4.18 -62.61 73.45
CA ASP A 495 3.83 -61.47 74.32
C ASP A 495 4.72 -60.22 74.16
N GLU A 496 5.53 -60.14 73.10
CA GLU A 496 6.40 -58.98 72.89
C GLU A 496 5.70 -57.96 71.99
N ARG A 497 5.10 -56.93 72.61
CA ARG A 497 4.70 -55.71 71.91
C ARG A 497 5.95 -55.04 71.36
N SER A 498 6.21 -55.25 70.07
CA SER A 498 7.19 -54.45 69.34
C SER A 498 6.69 -53.02 69.27
N ILE A 499 7.49 -52.11 69.80
CA ILE A 499 7.34 -50.67 69.68
C ILE A 499 7.33 -50.33 68.19
N ASP A 500 6.20 -49.79 67.72
CA ASP A 500 6.05 -49.19 66.41
C ASP A 500 7.08 -48.08 66.23
N ASN A 501 8.13 -48.35 65.46
CA ASN A 501 8.80 -47.29 64.71
C ASN A 501 8.00 -47.05 63.42
N ALA A 502 6.75 -46.64 63.61
CA ALA A 502 5.95 -45.98 62.60
C ALA A 502 6.45 -44.54 62.53
N ASP A 503 7.39 -44.28 61.61
CA ASP A 503 7.60 -42.97 61.01
C ASP A 503 8.45 -43.12 59.74
N PHE A 504 7.92 -43.84 58.76
CA PHE A 504 8.20 -43.55 57.35
C PHE A 504 7.02 -44.04 56.51
N TYR A 505 6.28 -43.07 55.96
CA TYR A 505 5.07 -43.13 55.12
C TYR A 505 4.52 -44.53 54.76
N PRO A 506 3.26 -44.85 55.13
CA PRO A 506 2.54 -45.94 54.53
C PRO A 506 2.20 -45.55 53.08
N ILE A 507 2.59 -46.38 52.11
CA ILE A 507 1.84 -46.45 50.86
C ILE A 507 0.65 -47.33 51.19
N ASP A 508 -0.47 -46.68 51.48
CA ASP A 508 -1.76 -47.31 51.70
C ASP A 508 -2.16 -48.05 50.42
N ASP A 509 -2.34 -49.37 50.54
CA ASP A 509 -2.66 -50.29 49.45
C ASP A 509 -4.19 -50.33 49.20
N ASN A 510 -4.82 -49.15 49.24
CA ASN A 510 -6.26 -48.98 49.00
C ASN A 510 -6.50 -48.06 47.81
N ASP A 511 -6.70 -48.69 46.66
CA ASP A 511 -7.61 -48.34 45.58
C ASP A 511 -8.29 -46.95 45.67
N ASN A 512 -7.55 -45.89 45.30
CA ASN A 512 -8.01 -44.69 44.57
C ASN A 512 -6.88 -43.64 44.44
N ASP A 513 -6.47 -43.40 43.19
CA ASP A 513 -5.84 -42.17 42.68
C ASP A 513 -4.63 -41.57 43.42
N ILE A 514 -3.44 -42.11 43.15
CA ILE A 514 -2.26 -41.25 42.85
C ILE A 514 -1.89 -41.45 41.37
N LYS A 515 -2.83 -41.10 40.50
CA LYS A 515 -2.49 -40.64 39.16
C LYS A 515 -1.83 -39.27 39.33
N ILE A 516 -0.50 -39.24 39.44
CA ILE A 516 0.21 -38.06 38.96
C ILE A 516 -0.05 -38.05 37.46
N SER A 517 -1.08 -37.31 37.06
CA SER A 517 -1.42 -37.16 35.66
C SER A 517 -0.20 -36.58 34.96
N VAL A 518 0.10 -37.09 33.77
CA VAL A 518 1.17 -36.60 32.89
C VAL A 518 1.10 -35.07 32.71
N HIS A 519 -0.08 -34.48 32.89
CA HIS A 519 -0.32 -33.04 32.88
C HIS A 519 0.36 -32.23 34.00
N GLN A 520 0.58 -32.78 35.20
CA GLN A 520 1.24 -32.03 36.29
C GLN A 520 2.76 -31.89 36.10
N ILE A 521 3.36 -32.65 35.17
CA ILE A 521 4.78 -32.53 34.81
C ILE A 521 4.97 -31.64 33.57
N GLU A 522 3.97 -31.55 32.69
CA GLU A 522 3.99 -30.62 31.54
C GLU A 522 3.90 -29.14 31.96
N ASP A 523 3.19 -28.79 33.03
CA ASP A 523 3.01 -27.39 33.43
C ASP A 523 4.21 -26.76 34.18
N ARG A 524 5.30 -27.51 34.40
CA ARG A 524 6.49 -27.02 35.15
C ARG A 524 7.83 -27.14 34.40
N VAL A 525 7.83 -27.50 33.12
CA VAL A 525 8.99 -27.51 32.21
C VAL A 525 8.63 -26.72 30.96
#